data_AF-A0A0K6GIZ9-F1
#
_entry.id   AF-A0A0K6GIZ9-F1
#
_cell.length_a   1.000
_cell.length_b   1.000
_cell.length_c   1.000
_cell.angle_alpha   90.00
_cell.angle_beta   90.00
_cell.angle_gamma   90.00
#
_symmetry.space_group_name_H-M   'P 1'
#
loop_
_entity.id
_entity.type
_entity.pdbx_description
1 polymer ?
#
loop_
_entity_poly.entity_id
_entity_poly.type
_entity_poly.pdbx_seq_one_letter_code
_entity_poly.pdbx_strand_id
1 'polypeptide(L)'
;MQNLSLSDMGKLHPSICVAPSYDHWPTSFNHHRPHVRLYESKDTNISNRSLEVHKTQRSKIQNHEATNLNISPPSFSLSATNFVDAQLISSDIRKHNHLPVTSCSGARTTGSPRTNTSVVDSSAAINAILYALVALIKRCEFPAKLDFLTTETPLLLNYNEMNRSFIDQPCKLNGLRTKLVGISTHDDEKLKDQQQVVGIAIERALQRMKKHQLALYKKFKELNDLHVILDNLLIALDNCVDQFEYPSELDFSNSEENTIIPTGKNKQFIAQPDKLDRFRDKLINIPVYDDEELVQKRRNISVAIGQYRQRLKRHQRQVYEKASVVLYRSRAV
;
A
#
# COMPACT_ATOMS: atom_id res chain seq x y z
N MET A 1 -24.46 -12.48 -48.65
CA MET A 1 -24.26 -13.52 -47.62
C MET A 1 -22.80 -13.91 -47.63
N GLN A 2 -22.03 -13.43 -46.64
CA GLN A 2 -20.60 -13.70 -46.49
C GLN A 2 -20.35 -14.12 -45.04
N ASN A 3 -19.70 -15.27 -44.90
CA ASN A 3 -19.35 -15.90 -43.62
C ASN A 3 -18.17 -15.17 -42.96
N LEU A 4 -18.25 -14.92 -41.66
CA LEU A 4 -17.13 -14.44 -40.85
C LEU A 4 -16.37 -15.64 -40.26
N SER A 5 -15.07 -15.70 -40.57
CA SER A 5 -14.13 -16.72 -40.09
C SER A 5 -13.68 -16.43 -38.66
N LEU A 6 -13.72 -17.46 -37.82
CA LEU A 6 -13.29 -17.47 -36.42
C LEU A 6 -11.90 -18.13 -36.36
N SER A 7 -10.84 -17.35 -36.47
CA SER A 7 -9.47 -17.84 -36.26
C SER A 7 -8.52 -16.69 -35.98
N ASP A 8 -8.45 -16.26 -34.71
CA ASP A 8 -7.24 -15.67 -34.16
C ASP A 8 -7.29 -15.72 -32.63
N MET A 9 -6.78 -16.81 -32.07
CA MET A 9 -6.43 -16.91 -30.65
C MET A 9 -4.96 -17.27 -30.59
N GLY A 10 -4.16 -16.28 -30.20
CA GLY A 10 -2.72 -16.35 -30.09
C GLY A 10 -2.26 -17.43 -29.12
N LYS A 11 -1.26 -18.20 -29.57
CA LYS A 11 -0.50 -19.16 -28.77
C LYS A 11 0.32 -18.42 -27.72
N LEU A 12 0.06 -18.67 -26.44
CA LEU A 12 0.95 -18.27 -25.35
C LEU A 12 2.05 -19.32 -25.19
N HIS A 13 3.30 -18.88 -25.37
CA HIS A 13 4.51 -19.67 -25.18
C HIS A 13 4.79 -19.90 -23.68
N PRO A 14 5.32 -21.07 -23.27
CA PRO A 14 5.76 -21.30 -21.90
C PRO A 14 7.07 -20.54 -21.64
N SER A 15 7.04 -19.63 -20.66
CA SER A 15 8.23 -18.91 -20.20
C SER A 15 9.07 -19.82 -19.31
N ILE A 16 10.28 -20.13 -19.79
CA ILE A 16 11.31 -20.88 -19.07
C ILE A 16 11.97 -19.94 -18.07
N CYS A 17 11.89 -20.25 -16.78
CA CYS A 17 12.62 -19.52 -15.74
C CYS A 17 14.11 -19.88 -15.82
N VAL A 18 14.90 -19.03 -16.47
CA VAL A 18 16.36 -19.00 -16.34
C VAL A 18 16.72 -17.88 -15.37
N ALA A 19 17.40 -18.23 -14.29
CA ALA A 19 17.94 -17.26 -13.33
C ALA A 19 19.14 -16.50 -13.96
N PRO A 20 19.24 -15.17 -13.85
CA PRO A 20 20.44 -14.46 -14.26
C PRO A 20 21.50 -14.51 -13.15
N SER A 21 22.70 -14.98 -13.52
CA SER A 21 23.95 -14.83 -12.77
C SER A 21 24.41 -13.38 -12.88
N TYR A 22 24.50 -12.66 -11.76
CA TYR A 22 25.07 -11.31 -11.71
C TYR A 22 26.45 -11.37 -11.08
N ASP A 23 27.46 -11.49 -11.94
CA ASP A 23 28.85 -11.20 -11.62
C ASP A 23 29.21 -9.82 -12.19
N HIS A 24 29.93 -9.04 -11.37
CA HIS A 24 30.72 -7.84 -11.69
C HIS A 24 30.00 -6.48 -11.72
N TRP A 25 30.19 -5.72 -10.63
CA TRP A 25 30.20 -4.25 -10.62
C TRP A 25 31.64 -3.75 -10.45
N PRO A 26 32.15 -2.83 -11.29
CA PRO A 26 33.34 -2.07 -10.94
C PRO A 26 32.96 -0.80 -10.19
N THR A 27 33.69 -0.60 -9.11
CA THR A 27 33.70 0.56 -8.23
C THR A 27 34.29 1.79 -8.93
N SER A 28 33.86 2.97 -8.45
CA SER A 28 34.41 4.31 -8.67
C SER A 28 33.71 5.13 -9.75
N PHE A 29 33.09 6.23 -9.32
CA PHE A 29 33.21 7.51 -10.02
C PHE A 29 33.20 8.66 -9.00
N ASN A 30 34.05 9.63 -9.32
CA ASN A 30 34.63 10.63 -8.44
C ASN A 30 33.67 11.74 -8.01
N HIS A 31 33.98 12.29 -6.83
CA HIS A 31 33.51 13.59 -6.37
C HIS A 31 33.88 14.70 -7.36
N HIS A 32 32.89 15.33 -8.00
CA HIS A 32 33.03 16.65 -8.58
C HIS A 32 32.00 17.61 -7.99
N ARG A 33 32.53 18.52 -7.18
CA ARG A 33 31.87 19.64 -6.52
C ARG A 33 31.78 20.79 -7.52
N PRO A 34 30.60 21.28 -7.92
CA PRO A 34 30.54 22.50 -8.73
C PRO A 34 30.65 23.73 -7.82
N HIS A 35 31.49 24.65 -8.25
CA HIS A 35 31.64 25.99 -7.70
C HIS A 35 30.32 26.75 -7.70
N VAL A 36 29.97 27.30 -6.54
CA VAL A 36 28.89 28.29 -6.35
C VAL A 36 29.34 29.60 -7.00
N ARG A 37 28.69 30.02 -8.10
CA ARG A 37 28.72 31.41 -8.57
C ARG A 37 27.64 32.20 -7.82
N LEU A 38 28.08 33.15 -7.02
CA LEU A 38 27.23 34.21 -6.47
C LEU A 38 26.82 35.13 -7.63
N TYR A 39 25.54 35.13 -7.97
CA TYR A 39 24.92 36.23 -8.70
C TYR A 39 24.21 37.13 -7.68
N GLU A 40 24.76 38.32 -7.48
CA GLU A 40 24.02 39.46 -6.93
C GLU A 40 22.89 39.80 -7.91
N SER A 41 21.65 39.71 -7.45
CA SER A 41 20.49 40.25 -8.16
C SER A 41 19.96 41.43 -7.36
N LYS A 42 20.11 42.62 -7.95
CA LYS A 42 19.48 43.86 -7.52
C LYS A 42 18.01 43.85 -7.97
N ASP A 43 17.17 44.32 -7.05
CA ASP A 43 15.84 44.90 -7.23
C ASP A 43 14.77 44.10 -7.99
N THR A 44 13.72 43.70 -7.26
CA THR A 44 12.35 44.07 -7.64
C THR A 44 11.39 43.93 -6.46
N ASN A 45 10.76 45.04 -6.13
CA ASN A 45 9.53 45.15 -5.35
C ASN A 45 8.51 44.09 -5.80
N ILE A 46 8.15 43.15 -4.92
CA ILE A 46 6.92 42.37 -5.06
C ILE A 46 6.04 42.67 -3.85
N SER A 47 4.96 43.35 -4.19
CA SER A 47 3.82 43.72 -3.36
C SER A 47 3.31 42.55 -2.52
N ASN A 48 3.27 42.76 -1.20
CA ASN A 48 2.52 41.94 -0.26
C ASN A 48 1.01 42.15 -0.49
N ARG A 49 0.39 41.37 -1.38
CA ARG A 49 -1.07 41.32 -1.48
C ARG A 49 -1.54 39.95 -1.99
N SER A 50 -1.84 39.06 -1.04
CA SER A 50 -2.86 37.99 -1.11
C SER A 50 -2.45 36.81 -0.22
N LEU A 51 -2.79 36.91 1.06
CA LEU A 51 -3.02 35.73 1.90
C LEU A 51 -4.09 36.06 2.97
N GLU A 52 -5.22 36.62 2.53
CA GLU A 52 -6.39 36.90 3.39
C GLU A 52 -7.71 36.31 2.86
N VAL A 53 -7.70 35.44 1.84
CA VAL A 53 -8.96 34.95 1.21
C VAL A 53 -9.44 33.58 1.72
N HIS A 54 -8.77 32.92 2.67
CA HIS A 54 -9.22 31.60 3.16
C HIS A 54 -9.74 31.55 4.61
N LYS A 55 -10.10 32.69 5.22
CA LYS A 55 -10.76 32.70 6.55
C LYS A 55 -12.26 33.01 6.56
N THR A 56 -12.91 33.23 5.41
CA THR A 56 -14.34 33.59 5.37
C THR A 56 -15.15 32.60 4.54
N GLN A 57 -15.19 31.33 4.94
CA GLN A 57 -16.27 30.43 4.54
C GLN A 57 -16.45 29.26 5.51
N ARG A 58 -16.62 29.57 6.80
CA ARG A 58 -17.06 28.60 7.81
C ARG A 58 -17.87 29.27 8.92
N SER A 59 -18.96 29.92 8.56
CA SER A 59 -20.04 30.27 9.51
C SER A 59 -21.39 30.33 8.79
N LYS A 60 -22.04 29.18 8.71
CA LYS A 60 -23.50 29.01 8.64
C LYS A 60 -23.75 27.52 8.47
N ILE A 61 -23.95 26.83 9.58
CA ILE A 61 -24.90 25.73 9.82
C ILE A 61 -24.74 25.35 11.30
N GLN A 62 -25.59 25.96 12.12
CA GLN A 62 -26.06 25.53 13.44
C GLN A 62 -27.49 26.10 13.42
N ASN A 63 -28.58 25.32 13.47
CA ASN A 63 -28.91 24.29 14.42
C ASN A 63 -29.92 23.31 13.79
N HIS A 64 -29.82 22.01 14.08
CA HIS A 64 -30.96 21.21 14.51
C HIS A 64 -30.45 20.04 15.36
N GLU A 65 -30.92 20.05 16.61
CA GLU A 65 -31.18 18.97 17.55
C GLU A 65 -30.24 17.77 17.72
N ALA A 66 -29.86 17.62 18.99
CA ALA A 66 -29.25 16.46 19.58
C ALA A 66 -30.15 15.22 19.51
N THR A 67 -29.57 14.09 19.12
CA THR A 67 -29.89 12.79 19.72
C THR A 67 -28.60 12.01 19.93
N ASN A 68 -28.37 11.68 21.20
CA ASN A 68 -27.33 10.78 21.68
C ASN A 68 -27.37 9.43 20.96
N LEU A 69 -26.32 9.05 20.24
CA LEU A 69 -25.97 7.65 20.02
C LEU A 69 -24.47 7.45 20.21
N ASN A 70 -24.17 6.79 21.31
CA ASN A 70 -22.88 6.26 21.71
C ASN A 70 -22.49 5.16 20.70
N ILE A 71 -21.59 5.45 19.77
CA ILE A 71 -21.06 4.46 18.82
C ILE A 71 -19.55 4.38 18.99
N SER A 72 -19.14 3.31 19.68
CA SER A 72 -17.78 2.81 19.76
C SER A 72 -17.26 2.47 18.34
N PRO A 73 -15.97 2.71 18.03
CA PRO A 73 -15.42 2.36 16.73
C PRO A 73 -15.46 0.84 16.51
N PRO A 74 -15.77 0.35 15.29
CA PRO A 74 -15.83 -1.08 15.03
C PRO A 74 -14.42 -1.65 15.08
N SER A 75 -14.15 -2.42 16.13
CA SER A 75 -13.07 -3.40 16.15
C SER A 75 -13.32 -4.39 15.01
N PHE A 76 -12.59 -4.28 13.91
CA PHE A 76 -12.51 -5.32 12.89
C PHE A 76 -11.74 -6.51 13.45
N SER A 77 -12.43 -7.31 14.28
CA SER A 77 -12.02 -8.66 14.57
C SER A 77 -12.26 -9.49 13.31
N LEU A 78 -11.20 -9.79 12.57
CA LEU A 78 -11.19 -10.85 11.56
C LEU A 78 -11.37 -12.20 12.28
N SER A 79 -12.63 -12.52 12.60
CA SER A 79 -12.99 -13.84 13.10
C SER A 79 -12.85 -14.87 11.98
N ALA A 80 -12.40 -16.07 12.38
CA ALA A 80 -12.10 -17.22 11.53
C ALA A 80 -13.36 -17.89 10.93
N THR A 81 -14.36 -17.13 10.51
CA THR A 81 -15.67 -17.64 10.10
C THR A 81 -15.81 -17.99 8.62
N ASN A 82 -14.79 -17.76 7.78
CA ASN A 82 -14.82 -18.19 6.37
C ASN A 82 -14.44 -19.67 6.16
N PHE A 83 -14.31 -20.45 7.23
CA PHE A 83 -14.08 -21.91 7.16
C PHE A 83 -15.35 -22.70 6.79
N VAL A 84 -16.52 -22.07 6.79
CA VAL A 84 -17.83 -22.73 6.57
C VAL A 84 -18.04 -23.14 5.11
N ASP A 85 -17.47 -22.42 4.13
CA ASP A 85 -17.64 -22.78 2.71
C ASP A 85 -16.89 -24.06 2.31
N ALA A 86 -15.78 -24.37 2.97
CA ALA A 86 -15.07 -25.63 2.73
C ALA A 86 -15.84 -26.83 3.32
N GLN A 87 -16.60 -26.61 4.39
CA GLN A 87 -17.55 -27.61 4.90
C GLN A 87 -18.77 -27.75 4.00
N LEU A 88 -19.25 -26.68 3.35
CA LEU A 88 -20.39 -26.75 2.43
C LEU A 88 -20.09 -27.66 1.22
N ILE A 89 -18.89 -27.54 0.65
CA ILE A 89 -18.41 -28.42 -0.44
C ILE A 89 -18.24 -29.87 0.07
N SER A 90 -17.81 -30.06 1.33
CA SER A 90 -17.70 -31.39 1.93
C SER A 90 -19.06 -32.00 2.30
N SER A 91 -20.08 -31.19 2.58
CA SER A 91 -21.42 -31.66 2.99
C SER A 91 -22.32 -32.02 1.80
N ASP A 92 -22.18 -31.34 0.67
CA ASP A 92 -22.93 -31.70 -0.55
C ASP A 92 -22.44 -33.01 -1.16
N ILE A 93 -21.14 -33.31 -1.08
CA ILE A 93 -20.59 -34.58 -1.57
C ILE A 93 -21.04 -35.77 -0.70
N ARG A 94 -21.29 -35.56 0.61
CA ARG A 94 -21.72 -36.63 1.53
C ARG A 94 -23.17 -37.09 1.30
N LYS A 95 -24.03 -36.22 0.74
CA LYS A 95 -25.44 -36.54 0.49
C LYS A 95 -25.66 -37.44 -0.73
N HIS A 96 -24.68 -37.56 -1.63
CA HIS A 96 -24.80 -38.35 -2.85
C HIS A 96 -24.16 -39.75 -2.81
N ASN A 97 -23.59 -40.17 -1.66
CA ASN A 97 -22.92 -41.47 -1.50
C ASN A 97 -23.72 -42.52 -0.69
N HIS A 98 -25.06 -42.50 -0.75
CA HIS A 98 -25.87 -43.63 -0.26
C HIS A 98 -26.13 -44.61 -1.40
N LEU A 99 -25.25 -45.61 -1.54
CA LEU A 99 -25.50 -46.81 -2.33
C LEU A 99 -26.44 -47.76 -1.55
N PRO A 100 -27.49 -48.33 -2.17
CA PRO A 100 -28.19 -49.47 -1.62
C PRO A 100 -27.38 -50.75 -1.86
N VAL A 101 -27.16 -51.52 -0.80
CA VAL A 101 -26.67 -52.90 -0.88
C VAL A 101 -27.85 -53.78 -1.29
N THR A 102 -27.88 -54.21 -2.55
CA THR A 102 -28.75 -55.30 -3.00
C THR A 102 -27.90 -56.47 -3.46
N SER A 103 -27.87 -57.49 -2.62
CA SER A 103 -27.47 -58.85 -2.98
C SER A 103 -28.50 -59.43 -3.96
N CYS A 104 -28.06 -59.95 -5.10
CA CYS A 104 -28.67 -61.13 -5.72
C CYS A 104 -27.75 -61.76 -6.77
N SER A 105 -27.83 -63.09 -6.78
CA SER A 105 -27.00 -64.07 -7.46
C SER A 105 -27.31 -64.21 -8.96
N GLY A 106 -26.25 -64.42 -9.74
CA GLY A 106 -26.25 -65.35 -10.88
C GLY A 106 -26.60 -64.81 -12.27
N ALA A 107 -25.57 -64.60 -13.10
CA ALA A 107 -25.54 -65.02 -14.51
C ALA A 107 -24.15 -64.72 -15.09
N ARG A 108 -23.47 -65.76 -15.60
CA ARG A 108 -22.23 -65.60 -16.38
C ARG A 108 -22.58 -65.00 -17.72
N THR A 109 -22.14 -63.76 -17.95
CA THR A 109 -22.01 -63.17 -19.28
C THR A 109 -20.58 -62.70 -19.41
N THR A 110 -19.85 -63.30 -20.35
CA THR A 110 -18.52 -62.87 -20.78
C THR A 110 -18.63 -61.55 -21.53
N GLY A 111 -18.84 -60.46 -20.80
CA GLY A 111 -18.67 -59.09 -21.26
C GLY A 111 -17.31 -58.58 -20.79
N SER A 112 -16.50 -58.09 -21.73
CA SER A 112 -15.15 -57.57 -21.48
C SER A 112 -15.08 -56.64 -20.25
N PRO A 113 -14.34 -56.97 -19.18
CA PRO A 113 -14.25 -56.19 -17.94
C PRO A 113 -13.52 -54.83 -18.06
N ARG A 114 -13.27 -54.33 -19.28
CA ARG A 114 -12.27 -53.27 -19.51
C ARG A 114 -12.74 -51.84 -19.26
N THR A 115 -14.04 -51.57 -19.15
CA THR A 115 -14.57 -50.18 -19.08
C THR A 115 -14.82 -49.66 -17.67
N ASN A 116 -15.13 -50.53 -16.70
CA ASN A 116 -15.49 -50.09 -15.35
C ASN A 116 -14.27 -49.66 -14.53
N THR A 117 -13.12 -50.27 -14.77
CA THR A 117 -11.86 -49.94 -14.10
C THR A 117 -11.42 -48.50 -14.40
N SER A 118 -11.59 -48.03 -15.65
CA SER A 118 -11.14 -46.69 -16.04
C SER A 118 -11.99 -45.56 -15.44
N VAL A 119 -13.31 -45.78 -15.25
CA VAL A 119 -14.19 -44.81 -14.58
C VAL A 119 -13.83 -44.66 -13.10
N VAL A 120 -13.55 -45.77 -12.42
CA VAL A 120 -13.14 -45.78 -11.01
C VAL A 120 -11.78 -45.07 -10.84
N ASP A 121 -10.83 -45.36 -11.71
CA ASP A 121 -9.50 -44.73 -11.70
C ASP A 121 -9.59 -43.21 -11.93
N SER A 122 -10.40 -42.77 -12.89
CA SER A 122 -10.64 -41.34 -13.15
C SER A 122 -11.31 -40.65 -11.96
N SER A 123 -12.32 -41.27 -11.33
CA SER A 123 -12.95 -40.71 -10.13
C SER A 123 -11.95 -40.58 -8.97
N ALA A 124 -11.10 -41.60 -8.77
CA ALA A 124 -10.04 -41.57 -7.76
C ALA A 124 -9.02 -40.44 -8.04
N ALA A 125 -8.65 -40.24 -9.31
CA ALA A 125 -7.75 -39.15 -9.71
C ALA A 125 -8.35 -37.76 -9.46
N ILE A 126 -9.62 -37.54 -9.77
CA ILE A 126 -10.31 -36.26 -9.49
C ILE A 126 -10.38 -36.02 -7.98
N ASN A 127 -10.69 -37.05 -7.19
CA ASN A 127 -10.69 -36.97 -5.73
C ASN A 127 -9.30 -36.65 -5.17
N ALA A 128 -8.24 -37.23 -5.73
CA ALA A 128 -6.86 -36.90 -5.34
C ALA A 128 -6.53 -35.42 -5.58
N ILE A 129 -6.99 -34.84 -6.69
CA ILE A 129 -6.85 -33.39 -6.96
C ILE A 129 -7.63 -32.57 -5.94
N LEU A 130 -8.86 -32.96 -5.60
CA LEU A 130 -9.66 -32.27 -4.59
C LEU A 130 -8.96 -32.28 -3.22
N TYR A 131 -8.41 -33.41 -2.79
CA TYR A 131 -7.63 -33.48 -1.55
C TYR A 131 -6.38 -32.59 -1.59
N ALA A 132 -5.67 -32.57 -2.72
CA ALA A 132 -4.52 -31.69 -2.91
C ALA A 132 -4.91 -30.21 -2.84
N LEU A 133 -6.05 -29.83 -3.44
CA LEU A 133 -6.60 -28.47 -3.37
C LEU A 133 -6.91 -28.09 -1.92
N VAL A 134 -7.61 -28.94 -1.18
CA VAL A 134 -7.93 -28.70 0.25
C VAL A 134 -6.64 -28.55 1.07
N ALA A 135 -5.63 -29.38 0.82
CA ALA A 135 -4.34 -29.30 1.51
C ALA A 135 -3.60 -27.98 1.20
N LEU A 136 -3.61 -27.52 -0.07
CA LEU A 136 -3.02 -26.25 -0.45
C LEU A 136 -3.71 -25.06 0.22
N ILE A 137 -5.05 -25.03 0.19
CA ILE A 137 -5.84 -23.95 0.79
C ILE A 137 -5.62 -23.90 2.31
N LYS A 138 -5.60 -25.05 3.00
CA LYS A 138 -5.35 -25.10 4.44
C LYS A 138 -3.95 -24.63 4.84
N ARG A 139 -2.96 -24.85 3.97
CA ARG A 139 -1.57 -24.39 4.18
C ARG A 139 -1.33 -22.98 3.65
N CYS A 140 -2.31 -22.37 2.98
CA CYS A 140 -2.18 -21.04 2.42
C CYS A 140 -2.45 -20.01 3.52
N GLU A 141 -1.40 -19.60 4.21
CA GLU A 141 -1.46 -18.40 5.05
C GLU A 141 -1.50 -17.19 4.13
N PHE A 142 -2.59 -16.42 4.20
CA PHE A 142 -2.69 -15.16 3.48
C PHE A 142 -1.82 -14.12 4.20
N PRO A 143 -0.72 -13.66 3.60
CA PRO A 143 0.17 -12.73 4.28
C PRO A 143 -0.56 -11.41 4.52
N ALA A 144 -0.28 -10.78 5.66
CA ALA A 144 -0.86 -9.47 6.01
C ALA A 144 -0.22 -8.33 5.20
N LYS A 145 0.98 -8.54 4.67
CA LYS A 145 1.74 -7.59 3.85
C LYS A 145 2.38 -8.34 2.68
N LEU A 146 2.42 -7.68 1.53
CA LEU A 146 3.16 -8.14 0.36
C LEU A 146 4.18 -7.06 -0.02
N ASP A 147 5.33 -7.50 -0.51
CA ASP A 147 6.36 -6.59 -1.06
C ASP A 147 6.12 -6.40 -2.56
N PHE A 148 5.55 -5.26 -2.94
CA PHE A 148 5.27 -4.92 -4.33
C PHE A 148 6.50 -4.30 -4.98
N LEU A 149 6.75 -4.65 -6.24
CA LEU A 149 7.73 -3.90 -7.03
C LEU A 149 7.19 -2.51 -7.31
N THR A 150 8.07 -1.50 -7.21
CA THR A 150 7.76 -0.10 -7.53
C THR A 150 7.80 0.17 -9.04
N THR A 151 7.77 -0.87 -9.87
CA THR A 151 7.81 -0.80 -11.34
C THR A 151 6.44 -0.43 -11.90
N GLU A 152 6.40 -0.05 -13.19
CA GLU A 152 5.17 0.33 -13.90
C GLU A 152 4.11 -0.77 -13.98
N THR A 153 4.49 -2.03 -13.71
CA THR A 153 3.60 -3.20 -13.73
C THR A 153 2.81 -3.31 -12.43
N PRO A 154 1.52 -2.90 -12.41
CA PRO A 154 0.72 -2.92 -11.19
C PRO A 154 0.54 -4.37 -10.71
N LEU A 155 0.55 -4.58 -9.39
CA LEU A 155 0.42 -5.88 -8.72
C LEU A 155 1.64 -6.81 -8.82
N LEU A 156 2.72 -6.45 -9.51
CA LEU A 156 3.89 -7.31 -9.59
C LEU A 156 4.57 -7.42 -8.21
N LEU A 157 4.83 -8.65 -7.79
CA LEU A 157 5.43 -8.95 -6.49
C LEU A 157 6.92 -9.18 -6.64
N ASN A 158 7.70 -8.69 -5.67
CA ASN A 158 9.11 -9.01 -5.57
C ASN A 158 9.29 -10.49 -5.17
N TYR A 159 10.19 -11.24 -5.83
CA TYR A 159 10.44 -12.64 -5.47
C TYR A 159 11.44 -12.71 -4.30
N ASN A 160 10.93 -12.54 -3.09
CA ASN A 160 11.68 -12.60 -1.85
C ASN A 160 11.08 -13.64 -0.88
N GLU A 161 11.74 -13.87 0.25
CA GLU A 161 11.29 -14.86 1.24
C GLU A 161 9.86 -14.60 1.75
N MET A 162 9.47 -13.32 1.90
CA MET A 162 8.15 -12.91 2.37
C MET A 162 7.04 -13.27 1.37
N ASN A 163 7.25 -13.01 0.09
CA ASN A 163 6.24 -13.23 -0.96
C ASN A 163 6.27 -14.65 -1.53
N ARG A 164 7.35 -15.40 -1.33
CA ARG A 164 7.59 -16.71 -1.97
C ARG A 164 6.41 -17.66 -1.77
N SER A 165 5.93 -17.80 -0.54
CA SER A 165 4.80 -18.69 -0.23
C SER A 165 3.53 -18.28 -0.97
N PHE A 166 3.26 -16.98 -1.09
CA PHE A 166 2.10 -16.45 -1.81
C PHE A 166 2.24 -16.61 -3.33
N ILE A 167 3.44 -16.41 -3.89
CA ILE A 167 3.72 -16.54 -5.34
C ILE A 167 3.66 -18.01 -5.78
N ASP A 168 4.18 -18.94 -4.98
CA ASP A 168 4.25 -20.37 -5.31
C ASP A 168 2.85 -21.02 -5.34
N GLN A 169 1.87 -20.46 -4.61
CA GLN A 169 0.53 -21.04 -4.46
C GLN A 169 -0.31 -20.99 -5.76
N PRO A 170 -0.45 -19.86 -6.48
CA PRO A 170 -1.08 -19.81 -7.80
C PRO A 170 -0.44 -20.79 -8.80
N CYS A 171 0.88 -20.97 -8.76
CA CYS A 171 1.57 -21.94 -9.60
C CYS A 171 1.12 -23.38 -9.27
N LYS A 172 1.03 -23.74 -7.99
CA LYS A 172 0.54 -25.06 -7.55
C LYS A 172 -0.93 -25.28 -7.93
N LEU A 173 -1.78 -24.27 -7.77
CA LEU A 173 -3.19 -24.32 -8.17
C LEU A 173 -3.36 -24.50 -9.69
N ASN A 174 -2.57 -23.78 -10.50
CA ASN A 174 -2.55 -23.98 -11.95
C ASN A 174 -2.07 -25.38 -12.33
N GLY A 175 -1.08 -25.92 -11.60
CA GLY A 175 -0.67 -27.32 -11.76
C GLY A 175 -1.80 -28.31 -11.50
N LEU A 176 -2.63 -28.08 -10.46
CA LEU A 176 -3.82 -28.89 -10.21
C LEU A 176 -4.86 -28.77 -11.33
N ARG A 177 -5.07 -27.56 -11.86
CA ARG A 177 -5.96 -27.32 -13.00
C ARG A 177 -5.53 -28.09 -14.23
N THR A 178 -4.24 -28.05 -14.59
CA THR A 178 -3.69 -28.80 -15.73
C THR A 178 -3.85 -30.30 -15.54
N LYS A 179 -3.56 -30.81 -14.33
CA LYS A 179 -3.79 -32.23 -13.99
C LYS A 179 -5.25 -32.63 -14.13
N LEU A 180 -6.17 -31.76 -13.69
CA LEU A 180 -7.61 -32.01 -13.75
C LEU A 180 -8.11 -32.14 -15.18
N VAL A 181 -7.68 -31.23 -16.07
CA VAL A 181 -8.04 -31.27 -17.51
C VAL A 181 -7.47 -32.51 -18.20
N GLY A 182 -6.34 -33.05 -17.72
CA GLY A 182 -5.73 -34.27 -18.26
C GLY A 182 -6.43 -35.57 -17.88
N ILE A 183 -7.41 -35.56 -16.96
CA ILE A 183 -8.15 -36.77 -16.58
C ILE A 183 -9.25 -37.04 -17.60
N SER A 184 -9.27 -38.25 -18.17
CA SER A 184 -10.34 -38.69 -19.08
C SER A 184 -11.63 -38.95 -18.32
N THR A 185 -12.74 -38.36 -18.79
CA THR A 185 -14.07 -38.59 -18.22
C THR A 185 -14.79 -39.78 -18.86
N HIS A 186 -14.25 -40.37 -19.94
CA HIS A 186 -14.85 -41.49 -20.67
C HIS A 186 -16.33 -41.26 -21.06
N ASP A 187 -16.68 -40.00 -21.32
CA ASP A 187 -18.06 -39.55 -21.58
C ASP A 187 -19.05 -39.85 -20.44
N ASP A 188 -18.57 -40.22 -19.25
CA ASP A 188 -19.39 -40.39 -18.07
C ASP A 188 -19.81 -39.03 -17.50
N GLU A 189 -21.12 -38.79 -17.46
CA GLU A 189 -21.69 -37.52 -17.00
C GLU A 189 -21.34 -37.21 -15.54
N LYS A 190 -21.25 -38.22 -14.66
CA LYS A 190 -20.88 -37.99 -13.26
C LYS A 190 -19.43 -37.54 -13.14
N LEU A 191 -18.53 -38.11 -13.93
CA LEU A 191 -17.12 -37.67 -13.98
C LEU A 191 -16.99 -36.26 -14.54
N LYS A 192 -17.76 -35.89 -15.57
CA LYS A 192 -17.80 -34.51 -16.09
C LYS A 192 -18.25 -33.52 -15.02
N ASP A 193 -19.34 -33.82 -14.31
CA ASP A 193 -19.84 -33.01 -13.20
C ASP A 193 -18.78 -32.87 -12.09
N GLN A 194 -18.15 -33.97 -11.70
CA GLN A 194 -17.11 -33.97 -10.67
C GLN A 194 -15.89 -33.12 -11.09
N GLN A 195 -15.44 -33.29 -12.34
CA GLN A 195 -14.34 -32.51 -12.91
C GLN A 195 -14.70 -31.02 -12.96
N GLN A 196 -15.92 -30.67 -13.36
CA GLN A 196 -16.40 -29.28 -13.39
C GLN A 196 -16.43 -28.67 -11.99
N VAL A 197 -16.96 -29.38 -11.00
CA VAL A 197 -17.04 -28.91 -9.60
C VAL A 197 -15.64 -28.63 -9.04
N VAL A 198 -14.68 -29.53 -9.24
CA VAL A 198 -13.29 -29.33 -8.80
C VAL A 198 -12.64 -28.17 -9.57
N GLY A 199 -12.91 -28.05 -10.87
CA GLY A 199 -12.43 -26.94 -11.69
C GLY A 199 -12.90 -25.58 -11.17
N ILE A 200 -14.19 -25.46 -10.87
CA ILE A 200 -14.78 -24.25 -10.26
C ILE A 200 -14.13 -23.96 -8.90
N ALA A 201 -13.85 -24.98 -8.09
CA ALA A 201 -13.19 -24.79 -6.80
C ALA A 201 -11.76 -24.23 -6.93
N ILE A 202 -10.98 -24.71 -7.90
CA ILE A 202 -9.64 -24.18 -8.21
C ILE A 202 -9.73 -22.72 -8.68
N GLU A 203 -10.66 -22.41 -9.58
CA GLU A 203 -10.86 -21.04 -10.08
C GLU A 203 -11.26 -20.08 -8.95
N ARG A 204 -12.15 -20.50 -8.05
CA ARG A 204 -12.53 -19.70 -6.87
C ARG A 204 -11.33 -19.45 -5.96
N ALA A 205 -10.45 -20.43 -5.76
CA ALA A 205 -9.23 -20.26 -4.98
C ALA A 205 -8.30 -19.21 -5.63
N LEU A 206 -8.04 -19.31 -6.93
CA LEU A 206 -7.24 -18.33 -7.68
C LEU A 206 -7.83 -16.91 -7.61
N GLN A 207 -9.15 -16.78 -7.77
CA GLN A 207 -9.84 -15.50 -7.65
C GLN A 207 -9.72 -14.90 -6.24
N ARG A 208 -9.83 -15.70 -5.19
CA ARG A 208 -9.65 -15.25 -3.79
C ARG A 208 -8.23 -14.71 -3.59
N MET A 209 -7.21 -15.40 -4.10
CA MET A 209 -5.82 -14.93 -4.03
C MET A 209 -5.63 -13.60 -4.78
N LYS A 210 -6.17 -13.47 -5.99
CA LYS A 210 -6.11 -12.23 -6.77
C LYS A 210 -6.80 -11.07 -6.06
N LYS A 211 -7.98 -11.31 -5.47
CA LYS A 211 -8.71 -10.30 -4.67
C LYS A 211 -7.89 -9.86 -3.45
N HIS A 212 -7.26 -10.80 -2.75
CA HIS A 212 -6.39 -10.49 -1.61
C HIS A 212 -5.18 -9.64 -2.02
N GLN A 213 -4.47 -10.03 -3.07
CA GLN A 213 -3.35 -9.27 -3.63
C GLN A 213 -3.78 -7.85 -4.02
N LEU A 214 -4.92 -7.69 -4.69
CA LEU A 214 -5.46 -6.39 -5.06
C LEU A 214 -5.79 -5.52 -3.84
N ALA A 215 -6.37 -6.11 -2.79
CA ALA A 215 -6.66 -5.39 -1.55
C ALA A 215 -5.38 -4.89 -0.87
N LEU A 216 -4.34 -5.71 -0.81
CA LEU A 216 -3.04 -5.30 -0.27
C LEU A 216 -2.34 -4.26 -1.15
N TYR A 217 -2.47 -4.36 -2.47
CA TYR A 217 -1.90 -3.38 -3.40
C TYR A 217 -2.55 -2.01 -3.24
N LYS A 218 -3.87 -1.94 -3.06
CA LYS A 218 -4.56 -0.66 -2.79
C LYS A 218 -4.00 0.00 -1.53
N LYS A 219 -3.86 -0.75 -0.43
CA LYS A 219 -3.24 -0.25 0.80
C LYS A 219 -1.79 0.19 0.59
N PHE A 220 -1.02 -0.60 -0.14
CA PHE A 220 0.36 -0.25 -0.50
C PHE A 220 0.41 1.05 -1.29
N LYS A 221 -0.46 1.22 -2.29
CA LYS A 221 -0.53 2.42 -3.10
C LYS A 221 -0.96 3.63 -2.27
N GLU A 222 -1.99 3.51 -1.43
CA GLU A 222 -2.43 4.58 -0.53
C GLU A 222 -1.31 5.04 0.42
N LEU A 223 -0.52 4.11 0.94
CA LEU A 223 0.61 4.41 1.82
C LEU A 223 1.81 5.03 1.08
N ASN A 224 1.97 4.73 -0.21
CA ASN A 224 3.05 5.24 -1.05
C ASN A 224 2.60 6.32 -2.01
N ASP A 225 1.36 6.80 -1.90
CA ASP A 225 0.85 7.87 -2.73
C ASP A 225 1.52 9.17 -2.31
N LEU A 226 2.38 9.69 -3.19
CA LEU A 226 3.18 10.87 -2.91
C LEU A 226 2.32 12.11 -2.65
N HIS A 227 1.12 12.22 -3.25
CA HIS A 227 0.22 13.33 -2.97
C HIS A 227 -0.27 13.27 -1.53
N VAL A 228 -0.67 12.07 -1.08
CA VAL A 228 -1.13 11.81 0.30
C VAL A 228 0.00 12.03 1.31
N ILE A 229 1.21 11.59 0.99
CA ILE A 229 2.39 11.82 1.86
C ILE A 229 2.65 13.33 2.01
N LEU A 230 2.59 14.09 0.91
CA LEU A 230 2.76 15.55 0.96
C LEU A 230 1.61 16.25 1.70
N ASP A 231 0.35 15.81 1.54
CA ASP A 231 -0.78 16.36 2.31
C ASP A 231 -0.62 16.13 3.81
N ASN A 232 -0.27 14.90 4.20
CA ASN A 232 -0.04 14.56 5.60
C ASN A 232 1.13 15.37 6.18
N LEU A 233 2.18 15.62 5.39
CA LEU A 233 3.30 16.45 5.80
C LEU A 233 2.87 17.91 6.00
N LEU A 234 2.03 18.46 5.12
CA LEU A 234 1.49 19.81 5.25
C LEU A 234 0.60 19.94 6.49
N ILE A 235 -0.33 19.01 6.71
CA ILE A 235 -1.18 18.98 7.91
C ILE A 235 -0.33 18.91 9.19
N ALA A 236 0.70 18.07 9.20
CA ALA A 236 1.61 17.96 10.34
C ALA A 236 2.44 19.24 10.56
N LEU A 237 2.83 19.92 9.48
CA LEU A 237 3.52 21.22 9.55
C LEU A 237 2.61 22.28 10.17
N ASP A 238 1.37 22.40 9.70
CA ASP A 238 0.40 23.38 10.20
C ASP A 238 0.12 23.13 11.69
N ASN A 239 -0.16 21.89 12.09
CA ASN A 239 -0.33 21.51 13.49
C ASN A 239 0.90 21.85 14.35
N CYS A 240 2.11 21.69 13.80
CA CYS A 240 3.35 22.02 14.51
C CYS A 240 3.48 23.53 14.70
N VAL A 241 3.15 24.32 13.68
CA VAL A 241 3.27 25.80 13.71
C VAL A 241 2.19 26.42 14.57
N ASP A 242 0.99 25.84 14.64
CA ASP A 242 -0.06 26.29 15.55
C ASP A 242 0.35 26.18 17.03
N GLN A 243 1.31 25.31 17.34
CA GLN A 243 1.90 25.15 18.67
C GLN A 243 3.16 26.01 18.88
N PHE A 244 3.50 26.90 17.95
CA PHE A 244 4.66 27.77 18.10
C PHE A 244 4.37 28.86 19.12
N GLU A 245 5.31 29.02 20.05
CA GLU A 245 5.25 30.04 21.07
C GLU A 245 6.12 31.22 20.66
N TYR A 246 5.58 32.42 20.85
CA TYR A 246 6.27 33.68 20.56
C TYR A 246 6.36 34.51 21.84
N PRO A 247 7.33 34.21 22.74
CA PRO A 247 7.48 34.93 24.00
C PRO A 247 7.65 36.43 23.78
N SER A 248 7.04 37.24 24.64
CA SER A 248 7.20 38.71 24.61
C SER A 248 8.60 39.16 25.01
N GLU A 249 9.32 38.31 25.74
CA GLU A 249 10.67 38.54 26.25
C GLU A 249 11.56 37.35 25.89
N LEU A 250 12.82 37.63 25.55
CA LEU A 250 13.84 36.63 25.28
C LEU A 250 15.14 37.09 25.95
N ASP A 251 15.88 36.15 26.51
CA ASP A 251 17.20 36.44 27.08
C ASP A 251 18.27 36.46 25.97
N PHE A 252 18.99 37.57 25.82
CA PHE A 252 20.02 37.75 24.80
C PHE A 252 21.43 37.73 25.40
N SER A 253 22.43 37.40 24.59
CA SER A 253 23.83 37.53 24.96
C SER A 253 24.24 39.00 25.04
N ASN A 254 25.12 39.33 26.00
CA ASN A 254 25.75 40.64 26.08
C ASN A 254 26.93 40.79 25.12
N SER A 255 27.46 39.68 24.58
CA SER A 255 28.67 39.67 23.74
C SER A 255 28.36 39.74 22.25
N GLU A 256 27.16 39.34 21.84
CA GLU A 256 26.77 39.22 20.44
C GLU A 256 25.37 39.80 20.21
N GLU A 257 25.27 40.66 19.21
CA GLU A 257 24.02 41.31 18.84
C GLU A 257 22.97 40.29 18.36
N ASN A 258 21.77 40.38 18.94
CA ASN A 258 20.60 39.56 18.56
C ASN A 258 20.85 38.04 18.68
N THR A 259 21.86 37.61 19.45
CA THR A 259 22.09 36.19 19.77
C THR A 259 21.31 35.80 21.03
N ILE A 260 20.41 34.83 20.92
CA ILE A 260 19.63 34.30 22.05
C ILE A 260 20.49 33.30 22.84
N ILE A 261 20.49 33.39 24.17
CA ILE A 261 21.16 32.42 25.04
C ILE A 261 20.21 31.27 25.47
N PRO A 262 20.72 30.04 25.67
CA PRO A 262 19.89 28.88 26.00
C PRO A 262 19.49 28.88 27.48
N THR A 263 18.54 29.74 27.84
CA THR A 263 17.92 29.76 29.19
C THR A 263 16.68 28.87 29.23
N GLY A 264 16.18 28.58 30.44
CA GLY A 264 14.94 27.82 30.62
C GLY A 264 13.74 28.46 29.91
N LYS A 265 13.68 29.80 29.89
CA LYS A 265 12.63 30.58 29.22
C LYS A 265 12.74 30.51 27.68
N ASN A 266 13.96 30.60 27.15
CA ASN A 266 14.19 30.61 25.70
C ASN A 266 14.13 29.23 25.07
N LYS A 267 14.23 28.15 25.86
CA LYS A 267 14.36 26.77 25.37
C LYS A 267 13.26 26.39 24.36
N GLN A 268 12.00 26.75 24.62
CA GLN A 268 10.89 26.44 23.71
C GLN A 268 11.01 27.21 22.40
N PHE A 269 11.40 28.49 22.43
CA PHE A 269 11.60 29.28 21.22
C PHE A 269 12.78 28.77 20.38
N ILE A 270 13.92 28.49 21.01
CA ILE A 270 15.13 27.98 20.35
C ILE A 270 14.89 26.62 19.67
N ALA A 271 14.01 25.78 20.22
CA ALA A 271 13.71 24.47 19.65
C ALA A 271 12.79 24.52 18.40
N GLN A 272 12.07 25.62 18.16
CA GLN A 272 11.10 25.71 17.05
C GLN A 272 11.76 25.68 15.65
N PRO A 273 12.87 26.39 15.39
CA PRO A 273 13.63 26.24 14.14
C PRO A 273 14.04 24.80 13.84
N ASP A 274 14.50 24.05 14.84
CA ASP A 274 14.89 22.64 14.65
C ASP A 274 13.70 21.76 14.26
N LYS A 275 12.50 22.04 14.80
CA LYS A 275 11.27 21.36 14.37
C LYS A 275 11.01 21.60 12.88
N LEU A 276 11.16 22.84 12.39
CA LEU A 276 11.01 23.18 10.97
C LEU A 276 12.06 22.48 10.10
N ASP A 277 13.31 22.41 10.56
CA ASP A 277 14.38 21.71 9.83
C ASP A 277 14.07 20.22 9.68
N ARG A 278 13.46 19.56 10.69
CA ARG A 278 12.97 18.18 10.55
C ARG A 278 11.89 18.02 9.47
N PHE A 279 10.99 19.00 9.31
CA PHE A 279 10.02 18.97 8.21
C PHE A 279 10.69 19.14 6.85
N ARG A 280 11.71 19.99 6.78
CA ARG A 280 12.51 20.17 5.56
C ARG A 280 13.23 18.89 5.17
N ASP A 281 13.83 18.19 6.13
CA ASP A 281 14.52 16.92 5.88
C ASP A 281 13.54 15.85 5.38
N LYS A 282 12.36 15.74 6.01
CA LYS A 282 11.27 14.87 5.53
C LYS A 282 10.85 15.22 4.11
N LEU A 283 10.68 16.50 3.80
CA LEU A 283 10.29 16.98 2.47
C LEU A 283 11.36 16.69 1.40
N ILE A 284 12.64 16.70 1.76
CA ILE A 284 13.74 16.39 0.85
C ILE A 284 13.72 14.91 0.46
N ASN A 285 13.39 14.03 1.40
CA ASN A 285 13.37 12.58 1.21
C ASN A 285 12.13 12.05 0.48
N ILE A 286 11.12 12.90 0.22
CA ILE A 286 9.97 12.51 -0.60
C ILE A 286 10.39 12.61 -2.07
N PRO A 287 10.42 11.49 -2.81
CA PRO A 287 10.72 11.53 -4.23
C PRO A 287 9.62 12.31 -4.94
N VAL A 288 10.05 13.10 -5.91
CA VAL A 288 9.13 13.75 -6.84
C VAL A 288 9.61 13.32 -8.20
N TYR A 289 8.85 12.43 -8.82
CA TYR A 289 9.06 12.05 -10.21
C TYR A 289 8.69 13.26 -11.10
N ASP A 290 8.72 13.11 -12.42
CA ASP A 290 8.38 14.16 -13.40
C ASP A 290 6.87 14.54 -13.41
N ASP A 291 6.28 14.63 -12.23
CA ASP A 291 4.92 15.04 -11.95
C ASP A 291 4.94 16.50 -11.49
N GLU A 292 4.48 17.39 -12.38
CA GLU A 292 4.47 18.84 -12.13
C GLU A 292 3.64 19.23 -10.92
N GLU A 293 2.54 18.50 -10.63
CA GLU A 293 1.66 18.79 -9.51
C GLU A 293 2.37 18.47 -8.18
N LEU A 294 3.02 17.30 -8.09
CA LEU A 294 3.82 16.93 -6.92
C LEU A 294 5.01 17.88 -6.71
N VAL A 295 5.69 18.29 -7.80
CA VAL A 295 6.78 19.27 -7.75
C VAL A 295 6.28 20.60 -7.19
N GLN A 296 5.15 21.09 -7.70
CA GLN A 296 4.55 22.33 -7.25
C GLN A 296 4.12 22.24 -5.78
N LYS A 297 3.50 21.13 -5.36
CA LYS A 297 3.08 20.92 -3.98
C LYS A 297 4.25 20.88 -3.01
N ARG A 298 5.32 20.14 -3.35
CA ARG A 298 6.56 20.12 -2.56
C ARG A 298 7.17 21.51 -2.45
N ARG A 299 7.20 22.28 -3.55
CA ARG A 299 7.68 23.66 -3.55
C ARG A 299 6.86 24.54 -2.62
N ASN A 300 5.53 24.43 -2.64
CA ASN A 300 4.64 25.19 -1.77
C ASN A 300 4.93 24.92 -0.29
N ILE A 301 5.09 23.65 0.09
CA ILE A 301 5.45 23.27 1.47
C ILE A 301 6.84 23.82 1.84
N SER A 302 7.81 23.73 0.94
CA SER A 302 9.15 24.28 1.18
C SER A 302 9.12 25.80 1.39
N VAL A 303 8.30 26.52 0.64
CA VAL A 303 8.11 27.97 0.80
C VAL A 303 7.45 28.28 2.14
N ALA A 304 6.42 27.53 2.54
CA ALA A 304 5.75 27.71 3.82
C ALA A 304 6.73 27.53 5.00
N ILE A 305 7.55 26.47 4.99
CA ILE A 305 8.60 26.24 6.01
C ILE A 305 9.56 27.45 6.07
N GLY A 306 9.99 27.96 4.91
CA GLY A 306 10.86 29.14 4.81
C GLY A 306 10.22 30.39 5.42
N GLN A 307 8.93 30.62 5.15
CA GLN A 307 8.17 31.74 5.70
C GLN A 307 8.03 31.65 7.22
N TYR A 308 7.74 30.46 7.78
CA TYR A 308 7.67 30.27 9.23
C TYR A 308 9.02 30.51 9.90
N ARG A 309 10.12 30.03 9.31
CA ARG A 309 11.47 30.32 9.81
C ARG A 309 11.79 31.81 9.79
N GLN A 310 11.36 32.51 8.74
CA GLN A 310 11.54 33.96 8.65
C GLN A 310 10.69 34.70 9.70
N ARG A 311 9.48 34.23 10.01
CA ARG A 311 8.65 34.78 11.10
C ARG A 311 9.33 34.65 12.45
N LEU A 312 9.90 33.48 12.78
CA LEU A 312 10.67 33.29 14.01
C LEU A 312 11.85 34.27 14.09
N LYS A 313 12.65 34.38 13.03
CA LYS A 313 13.78 35.35 12.98
C LYS A 313 13.34 36.79 13.13
N ARG A 314 12.21 37.17 12.51
CA ARG A 314 11.64 38.52 12.62
C ARG A 314 11.19 38.81 14.04
N HIS A 315 10.51 37.86 14.69
CA HIS A 315 10.07 37.99 16.08
C HIS A 315 11.26 38.18 17.02
N GLN A 316 12.29 37.32 16.92
CA GLN A 316 13.52 37.44 17.69
C GLN A 316 14.13 38.84 17.57
N ARG A 317 14.26 39.36 16.35
CA ARG A 317 14.79 40.71 16.10
C ARG A 317 13.92 41.80 16.74
N GLN A 318 12.59 41.70 16.60
CA GLN A 318 11.66 42.66 17.19
C GLN A 318 11.74 42.70 18.72
N VAL A 319 11.89 41.54 19.36
CA VAL A 319 12.05 41.47 20.83
C VAL A 319 13.41 42.05 21.24
N TYR A 320 14.47 41.76 20.49
CA TYR A 320 15.81 42.33 20.73
C TYR A 320 15.82 43.86 20.66
N GLU A 321 15.25 44.43 19.58
CA GLU A 321 15.16 45.88 19.38
C GLU A 321 14.38 46.58 20.51
N LYS A 322 13.31 45.96 21.01
CA LYS A 322 12.56 46.49 22.15
C LYS A 322 13.39 46.46 23.43
N ALA A 323 14.09 45.36 23.70
CA ALA A 323 14.93 45.21 24.89
C ALA A 323 16.11 46.19 24.89
N SER A 324 16.75 46.39 23.74
CA SER A 324 17.89 47.31 23.63
C SER A 324 17.48 48.77 23.83
N VAL A 325 16.35 49.21 23.26
CA VAL A 325 15.83 50.58 23.45
C VAL A 325 15.54 50.88 24.92
N VAL A 326 15.01 49.91 25.67
CA VAL A 326 14.77 50.07 27.11
C VAL A 326 16.10 50.26 27.86
N LEU A 327 17.10 49.43 27.59
CA LEU A 327 18.42 49.51 28.24
C LEU A 327 19.13 50.85 28.00
N TYR A 328 19.04 51.41 26.78
CA TYR A 328 19.65 52.71 26.49
C TYR A 328 18.92 53.88 27.16
N ARG A 329 17.60 53.81 27.34
CA ARG A 329 16.83 54.84 28.08
C ARG A 329 17.12 54.82 29.57
N SER A 330 17.31 53.64 30.17
CA SER A 330 17.62 53.49 31.60
C SER A 330 19.02 53.97 32.00
N ARG A 331 19.94 54.16 31.04
CA ARG A 331 21.30 54.66 31.27
C ARG A 331 21.44 56.18 31.11
N ALA A 332 20.42 56.86 30.57
CA ALA A 332 20.44 58.29 30.27
C ALA A 332 19.71 59.16 31.30
N VAL A 333 19.16 58.53 32.35
CA VAL A 333 18.55 59.16 33.54
C VAL A 333 19.44 58.87 34.73
#